data_AF-A0A967LMV1-F1
#
_entry.id   AF-A0A967LMV1-F1
#
_cell.length_a   1.000
_cell.length_b   1.000
_cell.length_c   1.000
_cell.angle_alpha   90.00
_cell.angle_beta   90.00
_cell.angle_gamma   90.00
#
_symmetry.space_group_name_H-M   'P 1'
#
loop_
_entity.id
_entity.type
_entity.pdbx_description
1 polymer ?
#
loop_
_entity_poly.entity_id
_entity_poly.type
_entity_poly.pdbx_seq_one_letter_code
_entity_poly.pdbx_strand_id
1 'polypeptide(L)'
;MTLGSLLSNITERLTALPTGVKVVLGVAVVAVLAVGSVLMYQTYDYVQHDNQFCLECHLMRDPFERFAQSAHRGLGCKACHRPNIVQRSEMGLAQIVEQPDSIRVHAHVPNAICAECHIEGDPEEWRLIANTAGHRIHLESDDPALEGLSCVECHSSGVHQFTPTDQTCGQGGCHESTRIQLGDMADLTIHCATCHDFASPVPDEASPERVASSLRPEAEECLSCHQMRAMLPDIPEDEPHDAECGACHNPHEQATPGEAVQSCASAGCHATPDTLTPYHQGLDPGVLENCLACHEAHRFRIHADEQDCLSCHSEIYDDAPAARVSAGPKGPPVRLASAGSLDPALARLALAAHPAQAAQTADTLAFRHSRHRDVGCTSCHSMEDSHGALTVTGIRDCRSCHHTEPVSANCQDCHSAAEVRSLRVGMQRTMDIRVGGLNRPTRTLPFNHAVHGGLDCAACHTGGLALSASAVECSACHEEHHAPTSECMACHEPPARGAHSLQVHLGCAGSGCHEAAPASVRQVPRTRDFCLVCHQGMTEHRPGRNCENCHTLPSPRSAQAGPAAQPAEAP
;
A
#
# COMPACT_ATOMS: atom_id res chain seq x y z
N MET A 1 -9.35 -68.62 -59.24
CA MET A 1 -10.51 -68.93 -58.38
C MET A 1 -10.87 -67.64 -57.66
N THR A 2 -12.05 -67.09 -57.88
CA THR A 2 -12.45 -65.83 -57.22
C THR A 2 -13.00 -66.15 -55.84
N LEU A 3 -12.78 -65.25 -54.87
CA LEU A 3 -13.30 -65.40 -53.50
C LEU A 3 -14.81 -65.71 -53.49
N GLY A 4 -15.56 -65.13 -54.43
CA GLY A 4 -16.99 -65.40 -54.64
C GLY A 4 -17.30 -66.84 -55.04
N SER A 5 -16.54 -67.46 -55.94
CA SER A 5 -16.73 -68.87 -56.35
C SER A 5 -16.40 -69.88 -55.24
N LEU A 6 -15.55 -69.47 -54.29
CA LEU A 6 -15.13 -70.30 -53.17
C LEU A 6 -16.18 -70.22 -52.04
N LEU A 7 -16.70 -69.02 -51.77
CA LEU A 7 -17.78 -68.80 -50.81
C LEU A 7 -19.11 -69.44 -51.24
N SER A 8 -19.46 -69.40 -52.54
CA SER A 8 -20.69 -70.04 -53.04
C SER A 8 -20.65 -71.56 -52.92
N ASN A 9 -19.49 -72.18 -53.19
CA ASN A 9 -19.31 -73.63 -53.01
C ASN A 9 -19.37 -74.04 -51.53
N ILE A 10 -18.90 -73.18 -50.61
CA ILE A 10 -18.96 -73.45 -49.17
C ILE A 10 -20.39 -73.33 -48.66
N THR A 11 -21.15 -72.31 -49.08
CA THR A 11 -22.56 -72.15 -48.66
C THR A 11 -23.43 -73.28 -49.19
N GLU A 12 -23.25 -73.71 -50.43
CA GLU A 12 -24.02 -74.81 -51.04
C GLU A 12 -23.72 -76.16 -50.36
N ARG A 13 -22.46 -76.40 -49.96
CA ARG A 13 -22.08 -77.58 -49.16
C ARG A 13 -22.60 -77.50 -47.72
N LEU A 14 -22.61 -76.32 -47.11
CA LEU A 14 -23.13 -76.12 -45.75
C LEU A 14 -24.67 -76.29 -45.70
N THR A 15 -25.40 -75.84 -46.72
CA THR A 15 -26.86 -76.00 -46.78
C THR A 15 -27.28 -77.46 -47.02
N ALA A 16 -26.46 -78.27 -47.70
CA ALA A 16 -26.70 -79.70 -47.93
C ALA A 16 -26.48 -80.59 -46.68
N LEU A 17 -25.88 -80.07 -45.60
CA LEU A 17 -25.63 -80.85 -44.37
C LEU A 17 -26.91 -81.12 -43.55
N PRO A 18 -27.02 -82.26 -42.86
CA PRO A 18 -28.08 -82.53 -41.90
C PRO A 18 -28.11 -81.48 -40.78
N THR A 19 -29.30 -81.16 -40.26
CA THR A 19 -29.48 -80.13 -39.21
C THR A 19 -28.61 -80.37 -37.98
N GLY A 20 -28.46 -81.63 -37.53
CA GLY A 20 -27.60 -81.97 -36.40
C GLY A 20 -26.12 -81.62 -36.64
N VAL A 21 -25.61 -81.82 -37.86
CA VAL A 21 -24.22 -81.49 -38.22
C VAL A 21 -24.02 -79.97 -38.28
N LYS A 22 -25.01 -79.23 -38.79
CA LYS A 22 -24.99 -77.75 -38.78
C LYS A 22 -24.95 -77.18 -37.36
N VAL A 23 -25.71 -77.75 -36.44
CA VAL A 23 -25.69 -77.35 -35.02
C VAL A 23 -24.33 -77.60 -34.39
N VAL A 24 -23.74 -78.78 -34.60
CA VAL A 24 -22.40 -79.12 -34.08
C VAL A 24 -21.33 -78.18 -34.64
N LEU A 25 -21.34 -77.93 -35.96
CA LEU A 25 -20.43 -76.96 -36.59
C LEU A 25 -20.63 -75.53 -36.07
N GLY A 26 -21.87 -75.10 -35.90
CA GLY A 26 -22.19 -73.80 -35.33
C GLY A 26 -21.65 -73.64 -33.90
N VAL A 27 -21.87 -74.64 -33.04
CA VAL A 27 -21.33 -74.69 -31.68
C VAL A 27 -19.80 -74.68 -31.69
N ALA A 28 -19.17 -75.46 -32.58
CA ALA A 28 -17.72 -75.50 -32.70
C ALA A 28 -17.13 -74.14 -33.13
N VAL A 29 -17.73 -73.45 -34.09
CA VAL A 29 -17.30 -72.11 -34.51
C VAL A 29 -17.46 -71.11 -33.37
N VAL A 30 -18.60 -71.13 -32.67
CA VAL A 30 -18.83 -70.25 -31.50
C VAL A 30 -17.81 -70.53 -30.41
N ALA A 31 -17.49 -71.80 -30.13
CA ALA A 31 -16.48 -72.17 -29.14
C ALA A 31 -15.08 -71.69 -29.55
N VAL A 32 -14.69 -71.85 -30.81
CA VAL A 32 -13.39 -71.35 -31.33
C VAL A 32 -13.31 -69.83 -31.23
N LEU A 33 -14.37 -69.11 -31.61
CA LEU A 33 -14.41 -67.66 -31.49
C LEU A 33 -14.35 -67.22 -30.02
N ALA A 34 -15.10 -67.88 -29.13
CA ALA A 34 -15.06 -67.57 -27.69
C ALA A 34 -13.67 -67.80 -27.09
N VAL A 35 -13.04 -68.94 -27.36
CA VAL A 35 -11.67 -69.24 -26.92
C VAL A 35 -10.68 -68.24 -27.52
N GLY A 36 -10.79 -67.95 -28.82
CA GLY A 36 -9.94 -66.96 -29.49
C GLY A 36 -10.09 -65.56 -28.89
N SER A 37 -11.31 -65.12 -28.58
CA SER A 37 -11.58 -63.84 -27.93
C SER A 37 -11.01 -63.79 -26.51
N VAL A 38 -11.12 -64.87 -25.73
CA VAL A 38 -10.53 -64.94 -24.38
C VAL A 38 -9.01 -64.86 -24.45
N LEU A 39 -8.36 -65.62 -25.34
CA LEU A 39 -6.91 -65.58 -25.52
C LEU A 39 -6.43 -64.22 -26.00
N MET A 40 -7.14 -63.60 -26.95
CA MET A 40 -6.83 -62.26 -27.43
C MET A 40 -6.98 -61.22 -26.32
N TYR A 41 -8.03 -61.32 -25.49
CA TYR A 41 -8.23 -60.43 -24.35
C TYR A 41 -7.15 -60.63 -23.30
N GLN A 42 -6.76 -61.86 -22.95
CA GLN A 42 -5.68 -62.13 -22.01
C GLN A 42 -4.33 -61.62 -22.53
N THR A 43 -4.05 -61.80 -23.82
CA THR A 43 -2.83 -61.28 -24.44
C THR A 43 -2.83 -59.76 -24.44
N TYR A 44 -3.97 -59.15 -24.76
CA TYR A 44 -4.14 -57.70 -24.68
C TYR A 44 -3.92 -57.22 -23.25
N ASP A 45 -4.59 -57.81 -22.26
CA ASP A 45 -4.48 -57.42 -20.85
C ASP A 45 -3.05 -57.56 -20.32
N TYR A 46 -2.37 -58.66 -20.64
CA TYR A 46 -0.95 -58.86 -20.33
C TYR A 46 -0.07 -57.76 -20.92
N VAL A 47 -0.26 -57.46 -22.21
CA VAL A 47 0.52 -56.43 -22.90
C VAL A 47 0.13 -55.01 -22.48
N GLN A 48 -1.09 -54.77 -21.98
CA GLN A 48 -1.61 -53.42 -21.69
C GLN A 48 -1.62 -53.04 -20.20
N HIS A 49 -1.68 -54.01 -19.29
CA HIS A 49 -1.84 -53.73 -17.86
C HIS A 49 -0.80 -54.47 -17.00
N ASP A 50 -0.19 -55.55 -17.50
CA ASP A 50 0.87 -56.25 -16.77
C ASP A 50 2.25 -55.63 -17.04
N ASN A 51 3.02 -55.41 -15.98
CA ASN A 51 4.41 -54.97 -16.04
C ASN A 51 5.34 -56.11 -16.45
N GLN A 52 4.97 -57.37 -16.18
CA GLN A 52 5.77 -58.55 -16.51
C GLN A 52 6.15 -58.60 -17.99
N PHE A 53 5.25 -58.18 -18.88
CA PHE A 53 5.55 -58.07 -20.31
C PHE A 53 6.81 -57.23 -20.59
N CYS A 54 7.00 -56.12 -19.87
CA CYS A 54 8.18 -55.28 -20.03
C CYS A 54 9.43 -55.90 -19.38
N LEU A 55 9.26 -56.69 -18.31
CA LEU A 55 10.35 -57.35 -17.59
C LEU A 55 10.89 -58.60 -18.28
N GLU A 56 10.12 -59.17 -19.21
CA GLU A 56 10.59 -60.24 -20.09
C GLU A 56 11.78 -59.80 -20.96
N CYS A 57 11.90 -58.51 -21.24
CA CYS A 57 13.08 -57.95 -21.89
C CYS A 57 14.24 -57.88 -20.87
N HIS A 58 15.38 -58.52 -21.17
CA HIS A 58 16.54 -58.52 -20.26
C HIS A 58 17.08 -57.11 -19.98
N LEU A 59 16.94 -56.17 -20.93
CA LEU A 59 17.35 -54.77 -20.80
C LEU A 59 16.58 -54.00 -19.72
N MET A 60 15.43 -54.51 -19.29
CA MET A 60 14.53 -53.82 -18.38
C MET A 60 14.71 -54.22 -16.92
N ARG A 61 15.55 -55.21 -16.60
CA ARG A 61 15.77 -55.64 -15.20
C ARG A 61 16.34 -54.52 -14.34
N ASP A 62 17.52 -54.00 -14.68
CA ASP A 62 18.17 -52.96 -13.86
C ASP A 62 17.36 -51.65 -13.82
N PRO A 63 16.79 -51.13 -14.93
CA PRO A 63 15.90 -49.98 -14.87
C PRO A 63 14.65 -50.23 -14.02
N PHE A 64 14.08 -51.45 -14.05
CA PHE A 64 12.93 -51.78 -13.20
C PHE A 64 13.30 -51.86 -11.72
N GLU A 65 14.46 -52.41 -11.38
CA GLU A 65 14.93 -52.44 -9.99
C GLU A 65 15.08 -51.02 -9.42
N ARG A 66 15.58 -50.08 -10.23
CA ARG A 66 15.64 -48.65 -9.86
C ARG A 66 14.23 -48.04 -9.73
N PHE A 67 13.33 -48.34 -10.67
CA PHE A 67 11.94 -47.91 -10.60
C PHE A 67 11.23 -48.43 -9.34
N ALA A 68 11.42 -49.70 -9.00
CA ALA A 68 10.82 -50.36 -7.85
C ALA A 68 11.31 -49.78 -6.50
N GLN A 69 12.45 -49.10 -6.50
CA GLN A 69 12.97 -48.36 -5.34
C GLN A 69 12.41 -46.93 -5.25
N SER A 70 11.83 -46.40 -6.32
CA SER A 70 11.28 -45.04 -6.35
C SER A 70 9.93 -44.91 -5.64
N ALA A 71 9.49 -43.67 -5.45
CA ALA A 71 8.14 -43.37 -4.98
C ALA A 71 7.04 -43.90 -5.91
N HIS A 72 7.35 -44.14 -7.19
CA HIS A 72 6.41 -44.59 -8.21
C HIS A 72 6.26 -46.11 -8.31
N ARG A 73 6.89 -46.91 -7.42
CA ARG A 73 6.91 -48.39 -7.49
C ARG A 73 5.54 -49.08 -7.54
N GLY A 74 4.47 -48.39 -7.14
CA GLY A 74 3.09 -48.89 -7.22
C GLY A 74 2.44 -48.72 -8.60
N LEU A 75 3.06 -47.98 -9.51
CA LEU A 75 2.52 -47.71 -10.84
C LEU A 75 2.93 -48.79 -11.86
N GLY A 76 2.06 -48.98 -12.85
CA GLY A 76 2.39 -49.74 -14.05
C GLY A 76 3.40 -48.97 -14.93
N CYS A 77 4.28 -49.65 -15.66
CA CYS A 77 5.18 -49.02 -16.64
C CYS A 77 4.41 -48.14 -17.64
N LYS A 78 3.17 -48.53 -17.93
CA LYS A 78 2.26 -47.88 -18.86
C LYS A 78 1.55 -46.65 -18.30
N ALA A 79 1.70 -46.38 -17.00
CA ALA A 79 1.31 -45.09 -16.43
C ALA A 79 2.15 -43.97 -17.06
N CYS A 80 3.46 -44.20 -17.25
CA CYS A 80 4.40 -43.25 -17.84
C CYS A 80 4.61 -43.46 -19.36
N HIS A 81 4.64 -44.71 -19.81
CA HIS A 81 4.85 -45.04 -21.22
C HIS A 81 3.54 -45.49 -21.88
N ARG A 82 2.91 -44.61 -22.66
CA ARG A 82 1.66 -44.91 -23.39
C ARG A 82 1.88 -45.06 -24.91
N PRO A 83 2.72 -46.03 -25.37
CA PRO A 83 2.94 -46.21 -26.79
C PRO A 83 1.66 -46.67 -27.48
N ASN A 84 1.43 -46.20 -28.70
CA ASN A 84 0.30 -46.67 -29.50
C ASN A 84 0.53 -48.12 -29.99
N ILE A 85 -0.47 -48.71 -30.65
CA ILE A 85 -0.39 -50.12 -31.09
C ILE A 85 0.73 -50.38 -32.10
N VAL A 86 1.09 -49.38 -32.92
CA VAL A 86 2.15 -49.48 -33.93
C VAL A 86 3.51 -49.50 -33.24
N GLN A 87 3.78 -48.52 -32.37
CA GLN A 87 5.04 -48.43 -31.61
C GLN A 87 5.30 -49.68 -30.76
N ARG A 88 4.24 -50.26 -30.18
CA ARG A 88 4.34 -51.53 -29.44
C ARG A 88 4.70 -52.70 -30.33
N SER A 89 4.10 -52.78 -31.52
CA SER A 89 4.39 -53.84 -32.49
C SER A 89 5.83 -53.73 -33.00
N GLU A 90 6.31 -52.50 -33.21
CA GLU A 90 7.71 -52.23 -33.56
C GLU A 90 8.67 -52.65 -32.45
N MET A 91 8.41 -52.30 -31.19
CA MET A 91 9.24 -52.73 -30.06
C MET A 91 9.28 -54.25 -29.92
N GLY A 92 8.13 -54.93 -30.02
CA GLY A 92 8.06 -56.38 -29.96
C GLY A 92 8.80 -57.06 -31.12
N LEU A 93 8.65 -56.53 -32.34
CA LEU A 93 9.34 -57.05 -33.52
C LEU A 93 10.85 -56.83 -33.43
N ALA A 94 11.30 -55.64 -33.00
CA ALA A 94 12.70 -55.32 -32.80
C ALA A 94 13.33 -56.25 -31.75
N GLN A 95 12.61 -56.55 -30.65
CA GLN A 95 13.12 -57.49 -29.65
C GLN A 95 13.27 -58.90 -30.20
N ILE A 96 12.32 -59.38 -31.01
CA ILE A 96 12.36 -60.73 -31.59
C ILE A 96 13.44 -60.86 -32.67
N VAL A 97 13.60 -59.82 -33.50
CA VAL A 97 14.44 -59.85 -34.70
C VAL A 97 15.87 -59.36 -34.41
N GLU A 98 16.02 -58.28 -33.65
CA GLU A 98 17.30 -57.59 -33.46
C GLU A 98 17.99 -57.93 -32.14
N GLN A 99 17.24 -58.31 -31.10
CA GLN A 99 17.75 -58.61 -29.74
C GLN A 99 18.85 -57.65 -29.28
N PRO A 100 18.57 -56.34 -29.17
CA PRO A 100 19.61 -55.38 -28.81
C PRO A 100 20.16 -55.64 -27.40
N ASP A 101 21.47 -55.46 -27.23
CA ASP A 101 22.14 -55.53 -25.94
C ASP A 101 22.12 -54.19 -25.19
N SER A 102 21.59 -53.12 -25.81
CA SER A 102 21.41 -51.81 -25.18
C SER A 102 20.31 -50.98 -25.84
N ILE A 103 19.71 -50.08 -25.05
CA ILE A 103 18.76 -49.08 -25.53
C ILE A 103 19.56 -47.85 -26.00
N ARG A 104 19.66 -47.63 -27.31
CA ARG A 104 20.32 -46.42 -27.87
C ARG A 104 19.51 -45.15 -27.70
N VAL A 105 18.19 -45.26 -27.76
CA VAL A 105 17.25 -44.15 -27.61
C VAL A 105 16.10 -44.66 -26.73
N HIS A 106 15.99 -44.09 -25.53
CA HIS A 106 14.88 -44.37 -24.63
C HIS A 106 13.65 -43.55 -25.05
N ALA A 107 12.45 -44.08 -24.79
CA ALA A 107 11.21 -43.41 -25.18
C ALA A 107 10.99 -42.16 -24.32
N HIS A 108 10.87 -40.99 -24.96
CA HIS A 108 10.56 -39.74 -24.27
C HIS A 108 9.21 -39.81 -23.54
N VAL A 109 9.20 -39.39 -22.28
CA VAL A 109 7.99 -39.25 -21.46
C VAL A 109 7.65 -37.75 -21.39
N PRO A 110 6.56 -37.30 -22.03
CA PRO A 110 6.19 -35.88 -22.01
C PRO A 110 5.66 -35.47 -20.63
N ASN A 111 5.88 -34.20 -20.26
CA ASN A 111 5.46 -33.63 -18.97
C ASN A 111 3.98 -33.80 -18.67
N ALA A 112 3.13 -33.79 -19.70
CA ALA A 112 1.68 -33.98 -19.54
C ALA A 112 1.34 -35.25 -18.75
N ILE A 113 2.12 -36.33 -18.91
CA ILE A 113 1.88 -37.58 -18.19
C ILE A 113 2.15 -37.43 -16.69
N CYS A 114 3.14 -36.63 -16.31
CA CYS A 114 3.41 -36.31 -14.90
C CYS A 114 2.35 -35.33 -14.36
N ALA A 115 1.97 -34.33 -15.16
CA ALA A 115 1.00 -33.30 -14.78
C ALA A 115 -0.39 -33.87 -14.47
N GLU A 116 -0.84 -34.91 -15.20
CA GLU A 116 -2.12 -35.59 -14.94
C GLU A 116 -2.28 -36.04 -13.47
N CYS A 117 -1.19 -36.38 -12.77
CA CYS A 117 -1.23 -36.78 -11.36
C CYS A 117 -0.71 -35.68 -10.42
N HIS A 118 0.39 -35.01 -10.77
CA HIS A 118 1.09 -34.09 -9.86
C HIS A 118 0.60 -32.64 -9.94
N ILE A 119 -0.26 -32.31 -10.91
CA ILE A 119 -0.83 -30.97 -11.09
C ILE A 119 -2.35 -31.05 -11.14
N GLU A 120 -2.89 -31.96 -11.96
CA GLU A 120 -4.33 -32.10 -12.21
C GLU A 120 -5.01 -33.17 -11.33
N GLY A 121 -4.20 -33.98 -10.63
CA GLY A 121 -4.67 -35.13 -9.87
C GLY A 121 -5.41 -34.77 -8.58
N ASP A 122 -5.97 -35.79 -7.93
CA ASP A 122 -6.60 -35.64 -6.62
C ASP A 122 -5.55 -35.29 -5.54
N PRO A 123 -5.65 -34.14 -4.84
CA PRO A 123 -4.72 -33.77 -3.78
C PRO A 123 -4.70 -34.73 -2.58
N GLU A 124 -5.75 -35.53 -2.38
CA GLU A 124 -5.77 -36.55 -1.33
C GLU A 124 -4.91 -37.77 -1.69
N GLU A 125 -4.72 -38.03 -2.99
CA GLU A 125 -3.96 -39.17 -3.51
C GLU A 125 -2.53 -38.77 -3.92
N TRP A 126 -2.36 -37.55 -4.45
CA TRP A 126 -1.12 -37.09 -5.07
C TRP A 126 -0.59 -35.81 -4.43
N ARG A 127 0.73 -35.74 -4.28
CA ARG A 127 1.39 -34.48 -3.91
C ARG A 127 1.32 -33.52 -5.09
N LEU A 128 0.47 -32.51 -4.95
CA LEU A 128 0.39 -31.42 -5.91
C LEU A 128 1.62 -30.51 -5.78
N ILE A 129 2.25 -30.22 -6.92
CA ILE A 129 3.49 -29.42 -7.01
C ILE A 129 3.30 -28.09 -7.75
N ALA A 130 2.12 -27.89 -8.36
CA ALA A 130 1.81 -26.74 -9.21
C ALA A 130 2.15 -25.41 -8.54
N ASN A 131 1.96 -25.34 -7.22
CA ASN A 131 2.09 -24.12 -6.44
C ASN A 131 3.37 -24.09 -5.61
N THR A 132 4.41 -24.84 -5.99
CA THR A 132 5.71 -24.76 -5.31
C THR A 132 6.61 -23.77 -6.03
N ALA A 133 7.35 -22.97 -5.25
CA ALA A 133 8.19 -21.89 -5.74
C ALA A 133 9.17 -22.36 -6.83
N GLY A 134 9.82 -23.51 -6.58
CA GLY A 134 10.81 -24.07 -7.48
C GLY A 134 10.22 -24.55 -8.81
N HIS A 135 9.02 -25.14 -8.81
CA HIS A 135 8.39 -25.54 -10.07
C HIS A 135 7.92 -24.33 -10.88
N ARG A 136 7.33 -23.34 -10.22
CA ARG A 136 6.83 -22.14 -10.91
C ARG A 136 7.95 -21.33 -11.53
N ILE A 137 9.05 -21.09 -10.82
CA ILE A 137 10.17 -20.32 -11.37
C ILE A 137 10.82 -20.97 -12.61
N HIS A 138 10.70 -22.30 -12.77
CA HIS A 138 11.27 -23.02 -13.91
C HIS A 138 10.25 -23.26 -15.02
N LEU A 139 9.03 -23.68 -14.69
CA LEU A 139 8.02 -24.11 -15.66
C LEU A 139 7.12 -22.96 -16.16
N GLU A 140 7.01 -21.87 -15.40
CA GLU A 140 6.27 -20.66 -15.80
C GLU A 140 7.19 -19.54 -16.29
N SER A 141 8.49 -19.82 -16.45
CA SER A 141 9.47 -18.83 -16.89
C SER A 141 9.31 -18.47 -18.37
N ASP A 142 9.51 -17.19 -18.68
CA ASP A 142 9.63 -16.69 -20.05
C ASP A 142 11.06 -16.84 -20.62
N ASP A 143 11.99 -17.43 -19.86
CA ASP A 143 13.38 -17.67 -20.32
C ASP A 143 13.40 -18.74 -21.44
N PRO A 144 13.88 -18.42 -22.65
CA PRO A 144 14.01 -19.39 -23.73
C PRO A 144 14.89 -20.60 -23.39
N ALA A 145 15.82 -20.47 -22.43
CA ALA A 145 16.66 -21.58 -21.97
C ALA A 145 15.88 -22.65 -21.21
N LEU A 146 14.70 -22.31 -20.68
CA LEU A 146 13.80 -23.21 -19.96
C LEU A 146 12.64 -23.68 -20.83
N GLU A 147 12.56 -23.25 -22.09
CA GLU A 147 11.52 -23.69 -23.02
C GLU A 147 11.62 -25.20 -23.27
N GLY A 148 10.55 -25.92 -22.95
CA GLY A 148 10.49 -27.37 -23.12
C GLY A 148 11.17 -28.19 -22.02
N LEU A 149 11.57 -27.56 -20.90
CA LEU A 149 12.14 -28.24 -19.73
C LEU A 149 11.26 -29.42 -19.32
N SER A 150 11.86 -30.61 -19.20
CA SER A 150 11.12 -31.83 -18.87
C SER A 150 11.17 -32.17 -17.37
N CYS A 151 10.07 -32.68 -16.82
CA CYS A 151 10.02 -33.14 -15.43
C CYS A 151 11.15 -34.13 -15.10
N VAL A 152 11.49 -35.00 -16.06
CA VAL A 152 12.53 -36.02 -15.85
C VAL A 152 13.95 -35.47 -15.93
N GLU A 153 14.17 -34.26 -16.45
CA GLU A 153 15.49 -33.62 -16.44
C GLU A 153 15.90 -33.23 -15.01
N CYS A 154 14.93 -32.88 -14.15
CA CYS A 154 15.17 -32.56 -12.75
C CYS A 154 14.93 -33.76 -11.81
N HIS A 155 13.93 -34.60 -12.09
CA HIS A 155 13.53 -35.69 -11.20
C HIS A 155 14.18 -37.04 -11.50
N SER A 156 14.94 -37.16 -12.59
CA SER A 156 15.59 -38.41 -12.98
C SER A 156 17.11 -38.25 -12.94
N SER A 157 17.78 -38.88 -11.97
CA SER A 157 19.25 -38.93 -11.94
C SER A 157 19.83 -40.00 -12.88
N GLY A 158 18.96 -40.74 -13.56
CA GLY A 158 19.28 -41.82 -14.50
C GLY A 158 18.01 -42.49 -15.00
N VAL A 159 18.14 -43.41 -15.97
CA VAL A 159 16.98 -44.12 -16.55
C VAL A 159 16.20 -44.87 -15.45
N HIS A 160 14.96 -44.44 -15.25
CA HIS A 160 14.03 -44.96 -14.24
C HIS A 160 14.51 -44.84 -12.79
N GLN A 161 15.40 -43.88 -12.52
CA GLN A 161 15.84 -43.54 -11.18
C GLN A 161 15.25 -42.19 -10.78
N PHE A 162 14.11 -42.23 -10.10
CA PHE A 162 13.36 -41.02 -9.73
C PHE A 162 13.67 -40.62 -8.30
N THR A 163 14.67 -39.77 -8.14
CA THR A 163 14.97 -39.10 -6.88
C THR A 163 15.60 -37.77 -7.26
N PRO A 164 14.95 -36.63 -6.94
CA PRO A 164 15.60 -35.35 -7.10
C PRO A 164 16.84 -35.37 -6.18
N THR A 165 17.99 -35.18 -6.79
CA THR A 165 19.27 -35.04 -6.09
C THR A 165 19.80 -33.67 -6.44
N ASP A 166 20.63 -33.11 -5.58
CA ASP A 166 21.40 -31.90 -5.90
C ASP A 166 22.16 -32.00 -7.22
N GLN A 167 22.56 -33.23 -7.60
CA GLN A 167 23.22 -33.50 -8.86
C GLN A 167 22.37 -33.12 -10.07
N THR A 168 21.03 -33.11 -9.98
CA THR A 168 20.18 -32.75 -11.12
C THR A 168 20.07 -31.24 -11.33
N CYS A 169 20.27 -30.42 -10.30
CA CYS A 169 20.29 -28.96 -10.43
C CYS A 169 21.43 -28.48 -11.36
N GLY A 170 22.57 -29.17 -11.32
CA GLY A 170 23.71 -28.92 -12.21
C GLY A 170 23.78 -29.85 -13.43
N GLN A 171 22.79 -30.70 -13.68
CA GLN A 171 22.81 -31.55 -14.88
C GLN A 171 22.46 -30.74 -16.12
N GLY A 172 22.98 -31.19 -17.27
CA GLY A 172 22.60 -30.65 -18.58
C GLY A 172 23.01 -29.19 -18.80
N GLY A 173 23.96 -28.63 -18.02
CA GLY A 173 24.40 -27.25 -18.16
C GLY A 173 23.54 -26.22 -17.42
N CYS A 174 22.65 -26.61 -16.51
CA CYS A 174 21.81 -25.68 -15.73
C CYS A 174 22.64 -24.89 -14.69
N HIS A 175 22.60 -25.25 -13.41
CA HIS A 175 23.30 -24.52 -12.35
C HIS A 175 24.79 -24.91 -12.17
N GLU A 176 25.48 -25.38 -13.22
CA GLU A 176 26.88 -25.85 -13.13
C GLU A 176 27.88 -24.77 -12.69
N SER A 177 27.57 -23.50 -12.98
CA SER A 177 28.42 -22.36 -12.62
C SER A 177 28.04 -21.71 -11.29
N THR A 178 26.92 -22.11 -10.69
CA THR A 178 26.43 -21.56 -9.42
C THR A 178 27.15 -22.27 -8.27
N ARG A 179 27.98 -21.52 -7.55
CA ARG A 179 28.73 -22.03 -6.39
C ARG A 179 28.63 -21.05 -5.23
N ILE A 180 28.83 -21.55 -4.01
CA ILE A 180 28.96 -20.70 -2.84
C ILE A 180 30.39 -20.11 -2.83
N GLN A 181 30.49 -18.80 -2.64
CA GLN A 181 31.74 -18.04 -2.60
C GLN A 181 32.03 -17.45 -1.21
N LEU A 182 31.03 -17.43 -0.32
CA LEU A 182 31.08 -16.71 0.95
C LEU A 182 31.92 -17.42 2.00
N GLY A 183 33.09 -16.86 2.31
CA GLY A 183 33.96 -17.30 3.39
C GLY A 183 34.26 -18.79 3.37
N ASP A 184 34.28 -19.41 4.55
CA ASP A 184 34.57 -20.84 4.71
C ASP A 184 33.49 -21.75 4.10
N MET A 185 32.29 -21.24 3.79
CA MET A 185 31.26 -22.03 3.12
C MET A 185 31.64 -22.35 1.66
N ALA A 186 32.54 -21.58 1.06
CA ALA A 186 33.03 -21.85 -0.28
C ALA A 186 33.75 -23.20 -0.40
N ASP A 187 34.27 -23.72 0.72
CA ASP A 187 34.94 -25.02 0.79
C ASP A 187 33.99 -26.19 1.12
N LEU A 188 32.71 -25.89 1.43
CA LEU A 188 31.72 -26.90 1.80
C LEU A 188 30.96 -27.40 0.57
N THR A 189 30.69 -28.71 0.53
CA THR A 189 29.73 -29.29 -0.43
C THR A 189 28.34 -29.25 0.19
N ILE A 190 27.61 -28.15 -0.01
CA ILE A 190 26.24 -27.94 0.48
C ILE A 190 25.25 -28.15 -0.67
N HIS A 191 24.17 -28.89 -0.41
CA HIS A 191 23.09 -29.08 -1.38
C HIS A 191 22.28 -27.78 -1.54
N CYS A 192 21.91 -27.41 -2.77
CA CYS A 192 21.17 -26.16 -3.03
C CYS A 192 19.87 -26.06 -2.21
N ALA A 193 19.15 -27.19 -2.08
CA ALA A 193 17.90 -27.29 -1.31
C ALA A 193 18.09 -27.19 0.21
N THR A 194 19.33 -27.12 0.72
CA THR A 194 19.61 -26.80 2.13
C THR A 194 19.38 -25.31 2.42
N CYS A 195 19.53 -24.45 1.41
CA CYS A 195 19.28 -23.01 1.54
C CYS A 195 18.02 -22.57 0.81
N HIS A 196 17.68 -23.20 -0.31
CA HIS A 196 16.53 -22.83 -1.12
C HIS A 196 15.38 -23.81 -0.88
N ASP A 197 14.30 -23.38 -0.23
CA ASP A 197 13.11 -24.21 -0.10
C ASP A 197 12.34 -24.28 -1.43
N PHE A 198 12.81 -25.18 -2.30
CA PHE A 198 12.20 -25.44 -3.60
C PHE A 198 10.73 -25.85 -3.50
N ALA A 199 10.34 -26.46 -2.37
CA ALA A 199 8.99 -26.95 -2.13
C ALA A 199 8.09 -25.94 -1.43
N SER A 200 8.58 -24.73 -1.14
CA SER A 200 7.82 -23.68 -0.48
C SER A 200 6.54 -23.36 -1.28
N PRO A 201 5.36 -23.38 -0.63
CA PRO A 201 4.10 -23.08 -1.30
C PRO A 201 4.00 -21.58 -1.61
N VAL A 202 3.58 -21.26 -2.82
CA VAL A 202 3.32 -19.89 -3.29
C VAL A 202 1.87 -19.77 -3.78
N PRO A 203 1.15 -18.67 -3.46
CA PRO A 203 -0.20 -18.45 -3.97
C PRO A 203 -0.26 -18.45 -5.51
N ASP A 204 -1.36 -18.94 -6.09
CA ASP A 204 -1.56 -19.03 -7.54
C ASP A 204 -1.36 -17.68 -8.23
N GLU A 205 -1.85 -16.60 -7.61
CA GLU A 205 -1.76 -15.22 -8.10
C GLU A 205 -0.41 -14.52 -7.80
N ALA A 206 0.57 -15.20 -7.21
CA ALA A 206 1.86 -14.60 -6.90
C ALA A 206 2.61 -14.16 -8.18
N SER A 207 3.19 -12.96 -8.15
CA SER A 207 4.00 -12.44 -9.25
C SER A 207 5.33 -13.21 -9.40
N PRO A 208 5.97 -13.19 -10.57
CA PRO A 208 7.28 -13.83 -10.77
C PRO A 208 8.33 -13.41 -9.74
N GLU A 209 8.34 -12.12 -9.36
CA GLU A 209 9.27 -11.60 -8.35
C GLU A 209 8.99 -12.19 -6.96
N ARG A 210 7.72 -12.37 -6.60
CA ARG A 210 7.32 -13.00 -5.33
C ARG A 210 7.65 -14.49 -5.31
N VAL A 211 7.50 -15.18 -6.44
CA VAL A 211 7.95 -16.58 -6.58
C VAL A 211 9.47 -16.66 -6.43
N ALA A 212 10.22 -15.78 -7.10
CA ALA A 212 11.68 -15.74 -6.97
C ALA A 212 12.14 -15.42 -5.54
N SER A 213 11.48 -14.50 -4.84
CA SER A 213 11.83 -14.15 -3.45
C SER A 213 11.57 -15.30 -2.49
N SER A 214 10.54 -16.12 -2.71
CA SER A 214 10.23 -17.27 -1.85
C SER A 214 11.25 -18.41 -1.89
N LEU A 215 12.18 -18.38 -2.86
CA LEU A 215 13.32 -19.29 -2.90
C LEU A 215 14.53 -18.75 -2.12
N ARG A 216 14.53 -17.50 -1.67
CA ARG A 216 15.66 -16.96 -0.90
C ARG A 216 15.68 -17.61 0.49
N PRO A 217 16.86 -18.00 1.01
CA PRO A 217 16.96 -18.54 2.37
C PRO A 217 16.52 -17.48 3.39
N GLU A 218 15.74 -17.91 4.37
CA GLU A 218 15.36 -17.10 5.52
C GLU A 218 16.34 -17.37 6.68
N ALA A 219 16.03 -16.77 7.84
CA ALA A 219 16.85 -16.95 9.04
C ALA A 219 16.95 -18.42 9.46
N GLU A 220 15.89 -19.22 9.31
CA GLU A 220 15.89 -20.62 9.76
C GLU A 220 16.92 -21.46 8.98
N GLU A 221 16.94 -21.37 7.65
CA GLU A 221 17.88 -22.11 6.81
C GLU A 221 19.32 -21.72 7.12
N CYS A 222 19.59 -20.40 7.21
CA CYS A 222 20.93 -19.90 7.49
C CYS A 222 21.39 -20.32 8.89
N LEU A 223 20.57 -20.09 9.92
CA LEU A 223 20.93 -20.34 11.32
C LEU A 223 20.92 -21.82 11.70
N SER A 224 20.42 -22.70 10.83
CA SER A 224 20.53 -24.16 10.99
C SER A 224 22.00 -24.64 11.03
N CYS A 225 22.88 -23.95 10.28
CA CYS A 225 24.29 -24.30 10.13
C CYS A 225 25.22 -23.19 10.64
N HIS A 226 24.82 -21.92 10.55
CA HIS A 226 25.65 -20.80 10.98
C HIS A 226 25.72 -20.66 12.51
N GLN A 227 26.94 -20.62 13.05
CA GLN A 227 27.22 -20.22 14.45
C GLN A 227 26.83 -18.76 14.75
N MET A 228 26.42 -17.99 13.74
CA MET A 228 25.97 -16.59 13.88
C MET A 228 24.85 -16.45 14.89
N ARG A 229 24.02 -17.47 15.14
CA ARG A 229 23.03 -17.46 16.22
C ARG A 229 23.63 -17.15 17.60
N ALA A 230 24.89 -17.53 17.83
CA ALA A 230 25.62 -17.21 19.06
C ALA A 230 26.28 -15.81 19.04
N MET A 231 26.47 -15.22 17.85
CA MET A 231 27.07 -13.88 17.65
C MET A 231 26.03 -12.77 17.47
N LEU A 232 24.81 -13.12 17.03
CA LEU A 232 23.64 -12.27 16.87
C LEU A 232 22.48 -12.84 17.70
N PRO A 233 22.60 -12.88 19.05
CA PRO A 233 21.54 -13.42 19.89
C PRO A 233 20.24 -12.60 19.82
N ASP A 234 20.33 -11.33 19.43
CA ASP A 234 19.24 -10.35 19.52
C ASP A 234 19.06 -9.58 18.20
N ILE A 235 18.64 -10.26 17.12
CA ILE A 235 18.01 -9.53 16.00
C ILE A 235 16.66 -9.03 16.52
N PRO A 236 16.41 -7.70 16.56
CA PRO A 236 15.16 -7.18 17.08
C PRO A 236 13.96 -7.74 16.29
N GLU A 237 12.88 -8.10 16.98
CA GLU A 237 11.65 -8.58 16.32
C GLU A 237 11.04 -7.53 15.37
N ASP A 238 11.39 -6.26 15.54
CA ASP A 238 10.90 -5.13 14.76
C ASP A 238 11.86 -4.70 13.64
N GLU A 239 12.85 -5.51 13.30
CA GLU A 239 13.77 -5.17 12.22
C GLU A 239 13.01 -5.15 10.86
N PRO A 240 13.23 -4.13 10.01
CA PRO A 240 12.36 -3.86 8.86
C PRO A 240 12.48 -4.83 7.67
N HIS A 241 13.40 -5.81 7.72
CA HIS A 241 13.64 -6.82 6.68
C HIS A 241 13.21 -8.24 7.09
N ASP A 242 12.47 -8.39 8.20
CA ASP A 242 11.87 -9.67 8.67
C ASP A 242 12.86 -10.85 8.84
N ALA A 243 14.12 -10.55 9.14
CA ALA A 243 15.27 -11.45 9.25
C ALA A 243 15.55 -12.26 7.97
N GLU A 244 15.16 -11.75 6.80
CA GLU A 244 15.48 -12.33 5.49
C GLU A 244 16.97 -12.15 5.18
N CYS A 245 17.81 -13.02 5.74
CA CYS A 245 19.26 -12.96 5.62
C CYS A 245 19.72 -12.88 4.15
N GLY A 246 19.02 -13.61 3.26
CA GLY A 246 19.26 -13.64 1.82
C GLY A 246 18.98 -12.32 1.08
N ALA A 247 18.27 -11.36 1.70
CA ALA A 247 18.05 -10.04 1.12
C ALA A 247 19.34 -9.19 1.13
N CYS A 248 20.17 -9.37 2.15
CA CYS A 248 21.45 -8.66 2.28
C CYS A 248 22.63 -9.53 1.84
N HIS A 249 22.64 -10.78 2.29
CA HIS A 249 23.72 -11.73 2.02
C HIS A 249 23.40 -12.60 0.81
N ASN A 250 24.25 -12.53 -0.21
CA ASN A 250 24.20 -13.41 -1.36
C ASN A 250 25.45 -14.30 -1.38
N PRO A 251 25.36 -15.55 -0.91
CA PRO A 251 26.49 -16.46 -0.86
C PRO A 251 27.07 -16.83 -2.22
N HIS A 252 26.34 -16.55 -3.31
CA HIS A 252 26.79 -16.83 -4.67
C HIS A 252 27.58 -15.69 -5.31
N GLU A 253 27.55 -14.50 -4.72
CA GLU A 253 28.22 -13.30 -5.27
C GLU A 253 29.26 -12.73 -4.31
N GLN A 254 29.00 -12.82 -3.00
CA GLN A 254 29.82 -12.23 -1.96
C GLN A 254 30.91 -13.21 -1.52
N ALA A 255 32.17 -12.76 -1.53
CA ALA A 255 33.29 -13.51 -0.97
C ALA A 255 33.42 -13.32 0.54
N THR A 256 32.96 -12.18 1.06
CA THR A 256 33.01 -11.84 2.49
C THR A 256 31.68 -11.26 2.99
N PRO A 257 31.30 -11.45 4.27
CA PRO A 257 30.06 -10.88 4.81
C PRO A 257 29.98 -9.35 4.68
N GLY A 258 31.12 -8.66 4.72
CA GLY A 258 31.18 -7.20 4.59
C GLY A 258 30.76 -6.67 3.21
N GLU A 259 30.78 -7.51 2.18
CA GLU A 259 30.32 -7.12 0.83
C GLU A 259 28.80 -6.93 0.76
N ALA A 260 28.05 -7.48 1.73
CA ALA A 260 26.59 -7.30 1.82
C ALA A 260 26.16 -5.83 1.95
N VAL A 261 27.02 -4.94 2.41
CA VAL A 261 26.73 -3.49 2.47
C VAL A 261 26.40 -2.92 1.09
N GLN A 262 26.97 -3.50 0.03
CA GLN A 262 26.70 -3.04 -1.33
C GLN A 262 25.28 -3.39 -1.79
N SER A 263 24.65 -4.41 -1.19
CA SER A 263 23.29 -4.83 -1.53
C SER A 263 22.24 -3.86 -1.00
N CYS A 264 22.51 -3.08 0.06
CA CYS A 264 21.56 -2.11 0.61
C CYS A 264 20.99 -1.18 -0.50
N ALA A 265 21.87 -0.59 -1.30
CA ALA A 265 21.47 0.28 -2.42
C ALA A 265 21.16 -0.50 -3.72
N SER A 266 21.90 -1.58 -3.99
CA SER A 266 21.81 -2.29 -5.28
C SER A 266 20.67 -3.32 -5.37
N ALA A 267 20.14 -3.79 -4.23
CA ALA A 267 18.98 -4.70 -4.19
C ALA A 267 17.65 -4.00 -4.54
N GLY A 268 17.68 -2.68 -4.76
CA GLY A 268 16.50 -1.89 -5.12
C GLY A 268 15.63 -1.48 -3.93
N CYS A 269 15.88 -2.01 -2.74
CA CYS A 269 15.13 -1.68 -1.51
C CYS A 269 15.46 -0.26 -0.99
N HIS A 270 16.73 0.14 -1.03
CA HIS A 270 17.17 1.52 -0.70
C HIS A 270 17.72 2.26 -1.92
N ALA A 271 17.01 2.22 -3.05
CA ALA A 271 17.49 2.85 -4.29
C ALA A 271 17.57 4.39 -4.23
N THR A 272 16.78 5.03 -3.36
CA THR A 272 16.74 6.48 -3.15
C THR A 272 16.86 6.81 -1.67
N PRO A 273 18.03 6.52 -1.05
CA PRO A 273 18.18 6.63 0.39
C PRO A 273 17.97 8.07 0.87
N ASP A 274 18.35 9.06 0.07
CA ASP A 274 18.20 10.50 0.30
C ASP A 274 16.75 10.98 0.52
N THR A 275 15.76 10.20 0.09
CA THR A 275 14.34 10.54 0.24
C THR A 275 13.57 9.59 1.16
N LEU A 276 14.22 8.56 1.72
CA LEU A 276 13.53 7.57 2.55
C LEU A 276 12.93 8.20 3.80
N THR A 277 13.67 9.10 4.45
CA THR A 277 13.26 9.72 5.72
C THR A 277 13.73 11.16 5.78
N PRO A 278 13.10 12.02 6.61
CA PRO A 278 13.60 13.37 6.87
C PRO A 278 15.06 13.41 7.36
N TYR A 279 15.56 12.38 8.03
CA TYR A 279 16.97 12.30 8.46
C TYR A 279 17.95 12.04 7.32
N HIS A 280 17.52 11.42 6.22
CA HIS A 280 18.39 11.27 5.05
C HIS A 280 18.45 12.53 4.18
N GLN A 281 17.58 13.51 4.45
CA GLN A 281 17.53 14.76 3.71
C GLN A 281 18.53 15.76 4.28
N GLY A 282 19.29 16.41 3.39
CA GLY A 282 20.25 17.46 3.79
C GLY A 282 21.44 16.93 4.58
N LEU A 283 21.79 15.66 4.38
CA LEU A 283 23.08 15.11 4.82
C LEU A 283 24.23 15.68 3.99
N ASP A 284 25.40 15.77 4.60
CA ASP A 284 26.62 16.22 3.93
C ASP A 284 26.96 15.29 2.73
N PRO A 285 27.53 15.81 1.62
CA PRO A 285 27.90 14.99 0.47
C PRO A 285 28.86 13.85 0.85
N GLY A 286 28.61 12.62 0.41
CA GLY A 286 29.46 11.47 0.73
C GLY A 286 28.96 10.59 1.90
N VAL A 287 27.98 11.05 2.68
CA VAL A 287 27.46 10.31 3.84
C VAL A 287 26.63 9.09 3.42
N LEU A 288 25.78 9.22 2.41
CA LEU A 288 24.88 8.15 1.97
C LEU A 288 25.59 7.03 1.20
N GLU A 289 26.83 7.26 0.77
CA GLU A 289 27.70 6.29 0.11
C GLU A 289 28.27 5.25 1.10
N ASN A 290 28.18 5.50 2.41
CA ASN A 290 28.63 4.57 3.45
C ASN A 290 27.53 4.37 4.51
N CYS A 291 26.55 3.50 4.20
CA CYS A 291 25.42 3.20 5.09
C CYS A 291 25.86 2.78 6.50
N LEU A 292 27.02 2.10 6.60
CA LEU A 292 27.58 1.64 7.87
C LEU A 292 28.16 2.74 8.75
N ALA A 293 28.27 3.98 8.26
CA ALA A 293 28.64 5.12 9.09
C ALA A 293 27.61 5.39 10.19
N CYS A 294 26.33 5.08 9.90
CA CYS A 294 25.21 5.32 10.80
C CYS A 294 24.56 4.01 11.27
N HIS A 295 24.40 3.03 10.38
CA HIS A 295 23.80 1.74 10.69
C HIS A 295 24.87 0.70 10.97
N GLU A 296 25.05 0.28 12.21
CA GLU A 296 25.88 -0.88 12.48
C GLU A 296 25.23 -2.13 11.87
N ALA A 297 26.02 -3.02 11.26
CA ALA A 297 25.48 -4.22 10.63
C ALA A 297 24.67 -5.04 11.65
N HIS A 298 23.47 -5.47 11.27
CA HIS A 298 22.50 -6.17 12.14
C HIS A 298 21.96 -5.32 13.32
N ARG A 299 22.26 -4.03 13.36
CA ARG A 299 21.69 -3.03 14.27
C ARG A 299 21.12 -1.88 13.45
N PHE A 300 19.89 -2.09 13.01
CA PHE A 300 19.23 -1.21 12.05
C PHE A 300 18.77 0.13 12.66
N ARG A 301 18.65 0.20 13.99
CA ARG A 301 18.33 1.43 14.73
C ARG A 301 19.59 2.23 15.04
N ILE A 302 19.53 3.54 14.79
CA ILE A 302 20.52 4.50 15.27
C ILE A 302 20.12 4.89 16.71
N HIS A 303 21.04 4.88 17.66
CA HIS A 303 20.75 5.32 19.04
C HIS A 303 20.92 6.85 19.15
N ALA A 304 19.79 7.58 19.19
CA ALA A 304 19.75 9.06 19.24
C ALA A 304 20.49 9.63 20.45
N ASP A 305 20.42 8.89 21.56
CA ASP A 305 20.86 9.26 22.90
C ASP A 305 22.40 9.35 22.98
N GLU A 306 23.09 8.76 22.01
CA GLU A 306 24.55 8.56 21.98
C GLU A 306 25.23 9.21 20.76
N GLN A 307 24.46 9.70 19.78
CA GLN A 307 25.02 10.28 18.54
C GLN A 307 24.84 11.80 18.45
N ASP A 308 25.93 12.50 18.14
CA ASP A 308 25.93 13.93 17.84
C ASP A 308 25.30 14.16 16.46
N CYS A 309 24.02 14.55 16.41
CA CYS A 309 23.30 14.77 15.14
C CYS A 309 24.07 15.70 14.19
N LEU A 310 24.85 16.64 14.76
CA LEU A 310 25.62 17.63 14.00
C LEU A 310 26.90 17.08 13.39
N SER A 311 27.33 15.86 13.73
CA SER A 311 28.48 15.23 13.08
C SER A 311 28.21 14.89 11.62
N CYS A 312 26.93 14.75 11.24
CA CYS A 312 26.48 14.41 9.89
C CYS A 312 25.58 15.49 9.27
N HIS A 313 24.98 16.35 10.10
CA HIS A 313 24.15 17.48 9.69
C HIS A 313 24.86 18.80 9.98
N SER A 314 26.12 18.92 9.58
CA SER A 314 26.95 20.07 9.98
C SER A 314 26.44 21.40 9.38
N GLU A 315 25.81 21.34 8.21
CA GLU A 315 25.26 22.50 7.48
C GLU A 315 23.76 22.74 7.76
N ILE A 316 23.11 22.00 8.66
CA ILE A 316 21.63 22.07 8.85
C ILE A 316 21.13 23.44 9.31
N TYR A 317 21.98 24.22 9.97
CA TYR A 317 21.67 25.58 10.43
C TYR A 317 21.98 26.66 9.40
N ASP A 318 22.60 26.30 8.28
CA ASP A 318 22.80 27.23 7.18
C ASP A 318 21.47 27.35 6.44
N ASP A 319 20.79 28.47 6.66
CA ASP A 319 19.52 28.87 6.04
C ASP A 319 19.56 28.99 4.49
N ALA A 320 20.60 28.45 3.88
CA ALA A 320 20.70 28.27 2.45
C ALA A 320 19.49 27.45 1.97
N PRO A 321 18.82 27.87 0.89
CA PRO A 321 17.79 27.03 0.30
C PRO A 321 18.45 25.71 -0.06
N ALA A 322 17.92 24.59 0.46
CA ALA A 322 18.40 23.25 0.16
C ALA A 322 18.66 23.21 -1.34
N ALA A 323 19.94 23.20 -1.73
CA ALA A 323 20.29 23.08 -3.12
C ALA A 323 19.70 21.72 -3.48
N ARG A 324 18.62 21.71 -4.28
CA ARG A 324 18.21 20.50 -4.95
C ARG A 324 19.44 20.09 -5.73
N VAL A 325 20.21 19.15 -5.20
CA VAL A 325 21.18 18.39 -5.96
C VAL A 325 20.32 17.62 -6.94
N SER A 326 19.92 18.31 -8.01
CA SER A 326 19.45 17.67 -9.21
C SER A 326 20.62 16.78 -9.56
N ALA A 327 20.42 15.47 -9.51
CA ALA A 327 21.34 14.48 -10.03
C ALA A 327 21.59 14.84 -11.50
N GLY A 328 22.55 15.74 -11.73
CA GLY A 328 23.11 16.04 -13.03
C GLY A 328 24.08 14.91 -13.33
N PRO A 329 24.01 14.28 -14.51
CA PRO A 329 24.90 13.18 -14.85
C PRO A 329 26.30 13.75 -15.07
N LYS A 330 27.13 13.74 -14.03
CA LYS A 330 28.58 13.93 -14.13
C LYS A 330 29.30 12.71 -13.54
N GLY A 331 28.93 11.55 -14.04
CA GLY A 331 29.74 10.34 -14.00
C GLY A 331 29.53 9.58 -15.32
N PRO A 332 30.53 8.87 -15.86
CA PRO A 332 30.27 7.95 -16.96
C PRO A 332 29.19 6.95 -16.52
N PRO A 333 28.16 6.69 -17.34
CA PRO A 333 27.08 5.80 -16.94
C PRO A 333 27.66 4.41 -16.65
N VAL A 334 27.48 3.94 -15.42
CA VAL A 334 27.55 2.52 -15.12
C VAL A 334 26.45 1.89 -15.96
N ARG A 335 26.84 1.06 -16.93
CA ARG A 335 25.89 0.33 -17.78
C ARG A 335 25.18 -0.70 -16.91
N LEU A 336 24.00 -0.37 -16.41
CA LEU A 336 23.03 -1.37 -15.98
C LEU A 336 22.63 -2.19 -17.21
N ALA A 337 22.74 -3.50 -17.08
CA ALA A 337 22.35 -4.45 -18.10
C ALA A 337 20.85 -4.31 -18.38
N SER A 338 20.55 -4.20 -19.67
CA SER A 338 19.27 -4.28 -20.38
C SER A 338 18.08 -4.87 -19.61
N ALA A 339 17.23 -4.00 -19.04
CA ALA A 339 15.80 -4.30 -18.92
C ALA A 339 15.08 -3.79 -20.17
N GLY A 340 14.16 -4.59 -20.69
CA GLY A 340 13.51 -4.44 -21.99
C GLY A 340 12.90 -3.06 -22.26
N SER A 341 12.90 -2.70 -23.55
CA SER A 341 12.36 -1.46 -24.09
C SER A 341 10.88 -1.28 -23.76
N LEU A 342 10.56 -0.40 -22.82
CA LEU A 342 9.21 0.12 -22.66
C LEU A 342 8.87 1.07 -23.83
N ASP A 343 7.67 0.89 -24.38
CA ASP A 343 7.11 1.69 -25.47
C ASP A 343 7.03 3.18 -25.06
N PRO A 344 7.65 4.11 -25.81
CA PRO A 344 7.61 5.55 -25.55
C PRO A 344 6.18 6.13 -25.48
N ALA A 345 5.19 5.45 -26.06
CA ALA A 345 3.79 5.86 -26.01
C ALA A 345 3.17 5.63 -24.62
N LEU A 346 3.51 4.54 -23.93
CA LEU A 346 2.99 4.23 -22.59
C LEU A 346 3.58 5.18 -21.53
N ALA A 347 4.86 5.54 -21.65
CA ALA A 347 5.49 6.53 -20.78
C ALA A 347 4.85 7.93 -20.89
N ARG A 348 4.29 8.28 -22.06
CA ARG A 348 3.59 9.55 -22.26
C ARG A 348 2.15 9.56 -21.74
N LEU A 349 1.47 8.40 -21.67
CA LEU A 349 0.14 8.32 -21.05
C LEU A 349 0.21 8.35 -19.51
N ALA A 350 1.24 7.77 -18.89
CA ALA A 350 1.42 7.82 -17.43
C ALA A 350 1.64 9.25 -16.91
N LEU A 351 2.31 10.10 -17.70
CA LEU A 351 2.53 11.51 -17.37
C LEU A 351 1.30 12.41 -17.56
N ALA A 352 0.27 11.93 -18.27
CA ALA A 352 -0.95 12.69 -18.57
C ALA A 352 -2.11 12.37 -17.60
N ALA A 353 -2.00 11.31 -16.79
CA ALA A 353 -3.06 10.87 -15.87
C ALA A 353 -2.99 11.51 -14.47
N HIS A 354 -1.94 12.27 -14.17
CA HIS A 354 -1.89 13.08 -12.95
C HIS A 354 -2.28 14.51 -13.31
N PRO A 355 -3.46 15.02 -12.88
CA PRO A 355 -3.64 16.46 -12.89
C PRO A 355 -2.53 17.02 -11.99
N ALA A 356 -1.60 17.75 -12.60
CA ALA A 356 -0.75 18.66 -11.87
C ALA A 356 -1.73 19.55 -11.09
N GLN A 357 -1.92 19.23 -9.81
CA GLN A 357 -2.50 20.15 -8.86
C GLN A 357 -1.66 21.40 -9.03
N ALA A 358 -2.29 22.42 -9.62
CA ALA A 358 -1.79 23.76 -9.63
C ALA A 358 -1.26 23.98 -8.22
N ALA A 359 0.06 24.17 -8.12
CA ALA A 359 0.73 24.53 -6.90
C ALA A 359 -0.02 25.76 -6.39
N GLN A 360 -0.94 25.54 -5.45
CA GLN A 360 -1.37 26.60 -4.58
C GLN A 360 -0.08 27.00 -3.90
N THR A 361 0.47 28.13 -4.31
CA THR A 361 1.37 28.93 -3.51
C THR A 361 0.59 29.35 -2.26
N ALA A 362 0.30 28.38 -1.38
CA ALA A 362 0.23 28.64 0.03
C ALA A 362 1.69 28.96 0.38
N ASP A 363 1.95 30.25 0.51
CA ASP A 363 3.13 30.78 1.18
C ASP A 363 3.11 30.15 2.58
N THR A 364 3.71 28.98 2.69
CA THR A 364 3.73 28.17 3.90
C THR A 364 4.86 28.75 4.72
N LEU A 365 4.60 28.98 6.01
CA LEU A 365 5.63 29.29 6.98
C LEU A 365 6.79 28.29 6.80
N ALA A 366 7.86 28.71 6.14
CA ALA A 366 8.99 27.84 5.90
C ALA A 366 9.69 27.63 7.24
N PHE A 367 9.63 26.41 7.76
CA PHE A 367 10.39 26.02 8.94
C PHE A 367 11.89 26.18 8.65
N ARG A 368 12.63 26.70 9.64
CA ARG A 368 14.08 26.94 9.55
C ARG A 368 14.76 26.42 10.81
N HIS A 369 15.70 25.50 10.65
CA HIS A 369 16.50 24.96 11.75
C HIS A 369 17.35 26.05 12.42
N SER A 370 17.87 27.03 11.66
CA SER A 370 18.65 28.15 12.20
C SER A 370 17.94 28.93 13.32
N ARG A 371 16.60 29.02 13.23
CA ARG A 371 15.71 29.68 14.20
C ARG A 371 15.31 28.77 15.35
N HIS A 372 15.59 27.47 15.25
CA HIS A 372 15.23 26.43 16.22
C HIS A 372 16.43 25.65 16.78
N ARG A 373 17.67 25.98 16.42
CA ARG A 373 18.54 26.56 17.44
C ARG A 373 18.73 25.76 18.73
N ASP A 374 17.99 26.25 19.71
CA ASP A 374 18.04 25.89 21.11
C ASP A 374 16.97 24.82 21.46
N VAL A 375 16.27 24.29 20.45
CA VAL A 375 15.34 23.16 20.57
C VAL A 375 16.09 21.88 20.21
N GLY A 376 16.09 20.87 21.10
CA GLY A 376 16.74 19.60 20.81
C GLY A 376 16.10 18.88 19.62
N CYS A 377 16.92 18.29 18.74
CA CYS A 377 16.50 17.65 17.49
C CYS A 377 15.36 16.63 17.70
N THR A 378 15.45 15.84 18.76
CA THR A 378 14.47 14.81 19.14
C THR A 378 13.12 15.36 19.62
N SER A 379 12.98 16.69 19.77
CA SER A 379 11.69 17.33 20.07
C SER A 379 10.79 17.40 18.83
N CYS A 380 11.39 17.43 17.64
CA CYS A 380 10.69 17.52 16.36
C CYS A 380 10.87 16.27 15.49
N HIS A 381 11.86 15.45 15.81
CA HIS A 381 12.15 14.20 15.11
C HIS A 381 12.09 13.01 16.07
N SER A 382 11.60 11.87 15.61
CA SER A 382 11.56 10.62 16.36
C SER A 382 12.26 9.50 15.61
N MET A 383 12.81 8.53 16.34
CA MET A 383 13.30 7.26 15.81
C MET A 383 12.52 6.06 16.36
N GLU A 384 11.52 6.29 17.22
CA GLU A 384 10.77 5.23 17.89
C GLU A 384 9.69 4.62 16.99
N ASP A 385 8.91 5.46 16.29
CA ASP A 385 7.77 5.02 15.48
C ASP A 385 8.12 4.81 14.00
N SER A 386 9.03 5.63 13.47
CA SER A 386 9.69 5.41 12.19
C SER A 386 11.00 6.18 12.12
N HIS A 387 11.97 5.65 11.39
CA HIS A 387 13.32 6.18 11.32
C HIS A 387 13.32 7.66 10.89
N GLY A 388 13.64 8.58 11.79
CA GLY A 388 13.69 10.02 11.49
C GLY A 388 12.35 10.68 11.20
N ALA A 389 11.24 10.10 11.69
CA ALA A 389 9.90 10.65 11.55
C ALA A 389 9.83 12.08 12.06
N LEU A 390 9.06 12.94 11.38
CA LEU A 390 8.70 14.23 11.94
C LEU A 390 7.55 14.06 12.93
N THR A 391 7.73 14.52 14.16
CA THR A 391 6.66 14.64 15.17
C THR A 391 5.86 15.94 14.97
N VAL A 392 6.45 16.91 14.28
CA VAL A 392 5.83 18.18 13.90
C VAL A 392 5.41 18.09 12.43
N THR A 393 4.18 17.67 12.19
CA THR A 393 3.67 17.41 10.82
C THR A 393 2.60 18.40 10.38
N GLY A 394 2.03 19.16 11.31
CA GLY A 394 1.00 20.14 11.02
C GLY A 394 1.05 21.40 11.88
N ILE A 395 0.21 22.36 11.50
CA ILE A 395 0.13 23.67 12.18
C ILE A 395 -0.21 23.55 13.67
N ARG A 396 -0.94 22.51 14.08
CA ARG A 396 -1.26 22.27 15.49
C ARG A 396 0.00 22.01 16.33
N ASP A 397 1.00 21.35 15.75
CA ASP A 397 2.24 20.98 16.42
C ASP A 397 3.15 22.21 16.53
N CYS A 398 3.19 23.08 15.51
CA CYS A 398 3.85 24.38 15.64
C CYS A 398 3.25 25.20 16.80
N ARG A 399 1.92 25.17 16.93
CA ARG A 399 1.19 25.91 17.97
C ARG A 399 1.42 25.35 19.37
N SER A 400 1.69 24.05 19.53
CA SER A 400 1.89 23.45 20.85
C SER A 400 3.12 23.98 21.57
N CYS A 401 4.11 24.49 20.84
CA CYS A 401 5.28 25.17 21.40
C CYS A 401 5.12 26.70 21.34
N HIS A 402 4.68 27.24 20.21
CA HIS A 402 4.67 28.70 19.97
C HIS A 402 3.42 29.43 20.47
N HIS A 403 2.27 28.77 20.61
CA HIS A 403 1.03 29.37 21.14
C HIS A 403 0.76 28.95 22.59
N THR A 404 1.83 28.92 23.40
CA THR A 404 1.79 28.68 24.85
C THR A 404 1.92 29.99 25.61
N GLU A 405 1.65 29.99 26.93
CA GLU A 405 1.71 31.21 27.75
C GLU A 405 3.16 31.55 28.16
N PRO A 406 3.59 32.83 28.08
CA PRO A 406 2.87 34.00 27.56
C PRO A 406 2.71 33.93 26.04
N VAL A 407 1.49 34.20 25.55
CA VAL A 407 1.13 34.15 24.12
C VAL A 407 2.22 34.84 23.29
N SER A 408 2.78 34.15 22.29
CA SER A 408 3.88 34.66 21.47
C SER A 408 3.60 36.08 20.98
N ALA A 409 4.33 37.06 21.53
CA ALA A 409 4.06 38.47 21.31
C ALA A 409 4.40 38.96 19.88
N ASN A 410 5.14 38.16 19.11
CA ASN A 410 5.66 38.53 17.79
C ASN A 410 5.10 37.63 16.68
N CYS A 411 3.79 37.71 16.44
CA CYS A 411 3.12 36.92 15.38
C CYS A 411 3.76 37.09 13.99
N GLN A 412 4.46 38.21 13.77
CA GLN A 412 5.13 38.56 12.51
C GLN A 412 6.43 37.78 12.24
N ASP A 413 6.98 37.09 13.24
CA ASP A 413 8.16 36.24 13.07
C ASP A 413 7.87 35.00 12.21
N CYS A 414 6.58 34.64 12.17
CA CYS A 414 6.03 33.47 11.54
C CYS A 414 5.02 33.83 10.45
N HIS A 415 4.10 34.75 10.69
CA HIS A 415 3.13 35.21 9.71
C HIS A 415 3.61 36.49 9.02
N SER A 416 3.42 36.61 7.71
CA SER A 416 3.65 37.88 7.04
C SER A 416 2.73 38.96 7.60
N ALA A 417 3.21 40.21 7.62
CA ALA A 417 2.37 41.34 8.00
C ALA A 417 1.12 41.46 7.12
N ALA A 418 1.15 40.93 5.90
CA ALA A 418 -0.01 40.86 5.00
C ALA A 418 -1.03 39.81 5.47
N GLU A 419 -0.62 38.61 5.90
CA GLU A 419 -1.49 37.57 6.45
C GLU A 419 -2.16 37.99 7.76
N VAL A 420 -1.39 38.58 8.68
CA VAL A 420 -1.93 39.10 9.94
C VAL A 420 -2.93 40.23 9.67
N ARG A 421 -2.69 41.06 8.64
CA ARG A 421 -3.61 42.14 8.23
C ARG A 421 -4.75 41.66 7.34
N SER A 422 -4.67 40.49 6.69
CA SER A 422 -5.70 39.92 5.82
C SER A 422 -6.63 38.95 6.54
N LEU A 423 -6.28 38.52 7.77
CA LEU A 423 -7.18 38.01 8.82
C LEU A 423 -8.26 39.03 9.26
N ARG A 424 -8.52 40.07 8.46
CA ARG A 424 -9.78 40.83 8.39
C ARG A 424 -10.92 39.91 7.93
N VAL A 425 -11.10 38.81 8.63
CA VAL A 425 -12.34 38.07 8.63
C VAL A 425 -13.37 39.06 9.14
N GLY A 426 -14.37 39.37 8.33
CA GLY A 426 -15.60 40.00 8.83
C GLY A 426 -16.23 39.03 9.79
N MET A 427 -15.75 39.00 11.03
CA MET A 427 -16.22 38.06 12.03
C MET A 427 -17.57 38.55 12.49
N GLN A 428 -18.53 37.68 12.32
CA GLN A 428 -19.92 37.95 12.61
C GLN A 428 -20.18 37.44 14.03
N ARG A 429 -20.32 38.36 14.99
CA ARG A 429 -20.61 38.01 16.38
C ARG A 429 -22.11 38.00 16.60
N THR A 430 -22.62 36.81 16.88
CA THR A 430 -24.02 36.62 17.24
C THR A 430 -24.19 36.95 18.72
N MET A 431 -24.87 38.05 19.00
CA MET A 431 -25.12 38.50 20.37
C MET A 431 -26.62 38.47 20.67
N ASP A 432 -26.96 37.94 21.84
CA ASP A 432 -28.33 37.94 22.38
C ASP A 432 -28.64 39.31 22.98
N ILE A 433 -28.76 40.31 22.11
CA ILE A 433 -29.21 41.63 22.49
C ILE A 433 -30.74 41.59 22.55
N ARG A 434 -31.30 41.09 23.66
CA ARG A 434 -32.76 41.11 23.88
C ARG A 434 -33.22 42.54 24.03
N VAL A 435 -33.92 42.99 23.01
CA VAL A 435 -34.19 44.38 22.74
C VAL A 435 -35.68 44.47 22.43
N GLY A 436 -36.48 44.81 23.45
CA GLY A 436 -37.94 44.81 23.35
C GLY A 436 -38.58 43.42 23.52
N GLY A 437 -39.85 43.38 23.93
CA GLY A 437 -40.68 42.16 23.99
C GLY A 437 -41.03 41.55 22.62
N LEU A 438 -40.23 41.85 21.59
CA LEU A 438 -40.31 41.19 20.30
C LEU A 438 -39.37 39.99 20.36
N ASN A 439 -39.90 38.75 20.31
CA ASN A 439 -39.12 37.54 20.09
C ASN A 439 -38.43 37.62 18.72
N ARG A 440 -37.31 38.33 18.64
CA ARG A 440 -36.43 38.38 17.48
C ARG A 440 -35.11 37.69 17.81
N PRO A 441 -34.56 36.88 16.89
CA PRO A 441 -33.35 36.13 17.12
C PRO A 441 -32.14 37.06 17.23
N THR A 442 -31.14 36.57 17.97
CA THR A 442 -29.76 37.06 18.06
C THR A 442 -29.29 37.81 16.81
N ARG A 443 -28.71 39.02 16.99
CA ARG A 443 -28.19 39.81 15.88
C ARG A 443 -26.72 39.50 15.66
N THR A 444 -26.33 39.46 14.40
CA THR A 444 -24.95 39.21 14.00
C THR A 444 -24.30 40.55 13.63
N LEU A 445 -23.35 41.00 14.44
CA LEU A 445 -22.62 42.25 14.20
C LEU A 445 -21.26 41.98 13.55
N PRO A 446 -20.82 42.79 12.57
CA PRO A 446 -19.47 42.70 12.05
C PRO A 446 -18.48 43.25 13.09
N PHE A 447 -17.48 42.45 13.46
CA PHE A 447 -16.35 42.90 14.26
C PHE A 447 -15.22 43.38 13.33
N ASN A 448 -14.82 44.65 13.47
CA ASN A 448 -13.79 45.26 12.63
C ASN A 448 -12.46 45.42 13.38
N HIS A 449 -11.48 44.57 13.03
CA HIS A 449 -10.14 44.60 13.59
C HIS A 449 -9.39 45.93 13.33
N ALA A 450 -9.72 46.67 12.27
CA ALA A 450 -9.03 47.94 11.98
C ALA A 450 -9.37 49.03 13.00
N VAL A 451 -10.59 48.99 13.58
CA VAL A 451 -11.01 49.91 14.64
C VAL A 451 -10.35 49.55 15.98
N HIS A 452 -10.03 48.26 16.17
CA HIS A 452 -9.41 47.72 17.38
C HIS A 452 -7.91 47.51 17.26
N GLY A 453 -7.27 48.04 16.20
CA GLY A 453 -5.84 47.82 15.92
C GLY A 453 -4.87 48.41 16.95
N GLY A 454 -5.38 49.17 17.92
CA GLY A 454 -4.62 49.65 19.07
C GLY A 454 -4.63 48.72 20.29
N LEU A 455 -5.33 47.58 20.23
CA LEU A 455 -5.33 46.56 21.28
C LEU A 455 -4.28 45.49 20.97
N ASP A 456 -3.60 44.99 22.01
CA ASP A 456 -2.73 43.83 21.89
C ASP A 456 -3.56 42.60 21.51
N CYS A 457 -3.08 41.83 20.53
CA CYS A 457 -3.79 40.64 20.02
C CYS A 457 -4.12 39.64 21.15
N ALA A 458 -3.21 39.46 22.11
CA ALA A 458 -3.36 38.58 23.26
C ALA A 458 -4.47 39.01 24.23
N ALA A 459 -4.92 40.27 24.20
CA ALA A 459 -6.07 40.72 24.98
C ALA A 459 -7.39 40.09 24.49
N CYS A 460 -7.44 39.70 23.21
CA CYS A 460 -8.63 39.12 22.59
C CYS A 460 -8.47 37.62 22.31
N HIS A 461 -7.28 37.17 21.93
CA HIS A 461 -7.02 35.83 21.39
C HIS A 461 -6.43 34.86 22.41
N THR A 462 -7.21 34.48 23.43
CA THR A 462 -6.75 33.68 24.58
C THR A 462 -7.15 32.19 24.52
N GLY A 463 -7.98 31.80 23.54
CA GLY A 463 -8.59 30.48 23.48
C GLY A 463 -7.67 29.38 22.98
N GLY A 464 -6.84 28.84 23.89
CA GLY A 464 -5.99 27.66 23.68
C GLY A 464 -4.97 27.82 22.55
N LEU A 465 -4.43 26.70 22.06
CA LEU A 465 -3.41 26.67 20.99
C LEU A 465 -3.88 27.33 19.68
N ALA A 466 -5.19 27.39 19.44
CA ALA A 466 -5.75 28.05 18.27
C ALA A 466 -5.79 29.58 18.40
N LEU A 467 -5.47 30.14 19.58
CA LEU A 467 -5.58 31.56 19.91
C LEU A 467 -6.98 32.09 19.53
N SER A 468 -8.03 31.37 19.92
CA SER A 468 -9.42 31.76 19.61
C SER A 468 -9.84 32.99 20.43
N ALA A 469 -10.52 33.94 19.81
CA ALA A 469 -11.15 35.05 20.52
C ALA A 469 -12.61 34.77 20.91
N SER A 470 -13.07 33.52 20.86
CA SER A 470 -14.48 33.16 21.10
C SER A 470 -14.96 33.39 22.53
N ALA A 471 -14.05 33.48 23.50
CA ALA A 471 -14.39 33.69 24.89
C ALA A 471 -14.45 35.18 25.29
N VAL A 472 -14.08 36.10 24.40
CA VAL A 472 -14.03 37.54 24.69
C VAL A 472 -15.30 38.21 24.18
N GLU A 473 -16.05 38.80 25.11
CA GLU A 473 -17.31 39.51 24.86
C GLU A 473 -17.08 41.01 24.71
N CYS A 474 -17.86 41.67 23.84
CA CYS A 474 -17.72 43.12 23.61
C CYS A 474 -17.95 43.95 24.88
N SER A 475 -18.82 43.48 25.78
CA SER A 475 -19.12 44.14 27.05
C SER A 475 -17.93 44.16 28.03
N ALA A 476 -16.94 43.27 27.85
CA ALA A 476 -15.75 43.27 28.69
C ALA A 476 -14.84 44.50 28.44
N CYS A 477 -15.01 45.19 27.30
CA CYS A 477 -14.23 46.38 26.94
C CYS A 477 -15.09 47.63 26.69
N HIS A 478 -16.37 47.48 26.35
CA HIS A 478 -17.29 48.59 26.04
C HIS A 478 -18.41 48.73 27.08
N GLU A 479 -18.07 49.19 28.29
CA GLU A 479 -19.06 49.40 29.37
C GLU A 479 -19.96 50.63 29.16
N GLU A 480 -19.55 51.59 28.32
CA GLU A 480 -20.17 52.93 28.20
C GLU A 480 -21.22 53.08 27.06
N HIS A 481 -22.01 52.04 26.79
CA HIS A 481 -23.03 52.05 25.72
C HIS A 481 -24.08 53.20 25.83
N HIS A 482 -24.19 53.86 26.99
CA HIS A 482 -25.14 54.96 27.26
C HIS A 482 -24.49 56.35 27.31
N ALA A 483 -23.22 56.49 26.97
CA ALA A 483 -22.56 57.80 27.00
C ALA A 483 -23.22 58.75 25.97
N PRO A 484 -23.41 60.06 26.29
CA PRO A 484 -24.02 61.04 25.39
C PRO A 484 -23.33 61.19 24.03
N THR A 485 -22.08 60.76 23.93
CA THR A 485 -21.25 60.78 22.72
C THR A 485 -21.25 59.45 21.96
N SER A 486 -22.04 58.46 22.38
CA SER A 486 -22.07 57.15 21.74
C SER A 486 -22.67 57.22 20.35
N GLU A 487 -21.91 56.82 19.34
CA GLU A 487 -22.38 56.71 17.96
C GLU A 487 -23.02 55.32 17.74
N CYS A 488 -24.30 55.18 18.07
CA CYS A 488 -24.99 53.88 18.03
C CYS A 488 -24.91 53.19 16.64
N MET A 489 -24.82 53.99 15.58
CA MET A 489 -24.73 53.52 14.19
C MET A 489 -23.33 53.06 13.77
N ALA A 490 -22.30 53.25 14.62
CA ALA A 490 -20.97 52.67 14.41
C ALA A 490 -21.00 51.14 14.51
N CYS A 491 -21.98 50.58 15.23
CA CYS A 491 -22.16 49.14 15.41
C CYS A 491 -23.51 48.61 14.88
N HIS A 492 -24.51 49.47 14.67
CA HIS A 492 -25.84 49.08 14.18
C HIS A 492 -26.13 49.61 12.78
N GLU A 493 -26.67 48.74 11.92
CA GLU A 493 -27.06 49.13 10.56
C GLU A 493 -28.38 49.93 10.53
N PRO A 494 -28.52 50.96 9.67
CA PRO A 494 -29.76 51.71 9.52
C PRO A 494 -30.92 50.81 9.05
N PRO A 495 -32.15 50.97 9.59
CA PRO A 495 -33.29 50.25 9.07
C PRO A 495 -33.60 50.70 7.63
N ALA A 496 -34.10 49.76 6.80
CA ALA A 496 -34.51 50.05 5.43
C ALA A 496 -35.53 51.21 5.36
N ARG A 497 -35.50 52.00 4.27
CA ARG A 497 -36.44 53.12 4.08
C ARG A 497 -37.89 52.63 4.14
N GLY A 498 -38.70 53.28 4.98
CA GLY A 498 -40.12 52.94 5.18
C GLY A 498 -40.38 51.83 6.21
N ALA A 499 -39.34 51.27 6.84
CA ALA A 499 -39.47 50.14 7.76
C ALA A 499 -40.00 50.49 9.17
N HIS A 500 -40.31 51.76 9.47
CA HIS A 500 -40.73 52.17 10.81
C HIS A 500 -42.03 52.98 10.83
N SER A 501 -42.93 52.64 11.75
CA SER A 501 -44.27 53.25 11.90
C SER A 501 -44.24 54.45 12.87
N LEU A 502 -45.35 55.18 12.98
CA LEU A 502 -45.45 56.29 13.96
C LEU A 502 -45.13 55.84 15.41
N GLN A 503 -45.30 54.54 15.70
CA GLN A 503 -45.01 53.97 17.02
C GLN A 503 -43.51 54.04 17.39
N VAL A 504 -42.59 54.06 16.41
CA VAL A 504 -41.15 54.16 16.75
C VAL A 504 -40.76 55.48 17.39
N HIS A 505 -41.60 56.50 17.24
CA HIS A 505 -41.40 57.82 17.84
C HIS A 505 -42.00 57.93 19.24
N LEU A 506 -42.55 56.85 19.82
CA LEU A 506 -43.06 56.86 21.20
C LEU A 506 -41.95 56.81 22.26
N GLY A 507 -40.71 56.50 21.86
CA GLY A 507 -39.52 56.39 22.70
C GLY A 507 -38.73 55.13 22.34
N CYS A 508 -37.64 54.83 23.05
CA CYS A 508 -36.76 53.69 22.75
C CYS A 508 -37.50 52.34 22.72
N ALA A 509 -38.54 52.19 23.55
CA ALA A 509 -39.41 51.00 23.51
C ALA A 509 -40.31 50.95 22.26
N GLY A 510 -40.79 52.10 21.79
CA GLY A 510 -41.52 52.21 20.53
C GLY A 510 -40.65 51.86 19.33
N SER A 511 -39.36 52.22 19.36
CA SER A 511 -38.36 51.81 18.36
C SER A 511 -38.00 50.32 18.43
N GLY A 512 -38.56 49.60 19.42
CA GLY A 512 -38.24 48.21 19.67
C GLY A 512 -36.82 47.99 20.16
N CYS A 513 -36.18 49.01 20.76
CA CYS A 513 -34.80 48.96 21.28
C CYS A 513 -34.73 48.47 22.74
N HIS A 514 -35.80 48.62 23.52
CA HIS A 514 -35.93 48.09 24.90
C HIS A 514 -37.37 47.66 25.15
N GLU A 515 -37.61 46.72 26.08
CA GLU A 515 -38.99 46.34 26.46
C GLU A 515 -39.65 47.44 27.29
N ALA A 516 -38.86 48.06 28.17
CA ALA A 516 -39.18 49.29 28.85
C ALA A 516 -37.94 50.19 28.90
N ALA A 517 -38.10 51.48 28.63
CA ALA A 517 -37.00 52.43 28.79
C ALA A 517 -36.69 52.60 30.31
N PRO A 518 -35.40 52.54 30.72
CA PRO A 518 -35.00 52.83 32.10
C PRO A 518 -35.57 54.16 32.58
N ALA A 519 -35.85 54.31 33.87
CA ALA A 519 -36.46 55.53 34.42
C ALA A 519 -35.64 56.79 34.09
N SER A 520 -34.32 56.66 34.03
CA SER A 520 -33.37 57.71 33.62
C SER A 520 -33.54 58.16 32.16
N VAL A 521 -34.00 57.27 31.28
CA VAL A 521 -34.15 57.54 29.83
C VAL A 521 -35.58 57.99 29.48
N ARG A 522 -36.58 57.62 30.28
CA ARG A 522 -37.99 58.01 30.06
C ARG A 522 -38.25 59.52 30.13
N GLN A 523 -37.32 60.27 30.72
CA GLN A 523 -37.41 61.72 30.88
C GLN A 523 -36.48 62.48 29.92
N VAL A 524 -35.79 61.78 29.01
CA VAL A 524 -34.91 62.44 28.04
C VAL A 524 -35.77 63.36 27.17
N PRO A 525 -35.52 64.69 27.19
CA PRO A 525 -36.32 65.62 26.41
C PRO A 525 -36.17 65.30 24.92
N ARG A 526 -37.24 65.44 24.14
CA ARG A 526 -37.23 65.24 22.68
C ARG A 526 -36.55 66.43 21.97
N THR A 527 -35.28 66.63 22.29
CA THR A 527 -34.44 67.64 21.67
C THR A 527 -34.09 67.25 20.25
N ARG A 528 -33.63 68.23 19.48
CA ARG A 528 -33.01 68.00 18.17
C ARG A 528 -31.92 66.91 18.25
N ASP A 529 -31.05 66.99 19.25
CA ASP A 529 -29.92 66.06 19.39
C ASP A 529 -30.40 64.62 19.59
N PHE A 530 -31.44 64.41 20.38
CA PHE A 530 -32.07 63.09 20.55
C PHE A 530 -32.63 62.54 19.23
N CYS A 531 -33.31 63.37 18.43
CA CYS A 531 -33.84 62.95 17.13
C CYS A 531 -32.72 62.63 16.12
N LEU A 532 -31.61 63.37 16.17
CA LEU A 532 -30.48 63.19 15.27
C LEU A 532 -29.69 61.90 15.55
N VAL A 533 -29.81 61.29 16.73
CA VAL A 533 -29.25 59.95 17.02
C VAL A 533 -29.72 58.92 15.98
N CYS A 534 -31.01 58.97 15.62
CA CYS A 534 -31.61 58.07 14.63
C CYS A 534 -31.69 58.69 13.23
N HIS A 535 -31.76 60.02 13.12
CA HIS A 535 -31.85 60.76 11.86
C HIS A 535 -30.57 61.52 11.53
N GLN A 536 -29.43 60.84 11.57
CA GLN A 536 -28.10 61.44 11.38
C GLN A 536 -27.95 62.18 10.04
N GLY A 537 -28.72 61.81 9.01
CA GLY A 537 -28.75 62.52 7.71
C GLY A 537 -29.56 63.83 7.69
N MET A 538 -30.18 64.23 8.81
CA MET A 538 -31.03 65.43 8.90
C MET A 538 -30.39 66.56 9.72
N THR A 539 -29.08 66.48 9.98
CA THR A 539 -28.31 67.47 10.76
C THR A 539 -28.44 68.89 10.20
N GLU A 540 -28.51 69.04 8.87
CA GLU A 540 -28.66 70.33 8.19
C GLU A 540 -30.12 70.79 7.99
N HIS A 541 -31.10 69.95 8.34
CA HIS A 541 -32.51 70.32 8.18
C HIS A 541 -32.94 71.29 9.29
N ARG A 542 -33.09 72.57 8.94
CA ARG A 542 -33.48 73.67 9.85
C ARG A 542 -32.59 73.73 11.11
N PRO A 543 -31.31 74.13 10.98
CA PRO A 543 -30.34 74.09 12.06
C PRO A 543 -30.80 74.85 13.30
N GLY A 544 -30.44 74.33 14.48
CA GLY A 544 -30.75 74.95 15.79
C GLY A 544 -32.21 74.90 16.23
N ARG A 545 -33.12 74.30 15.44
CA ARG A 545 -34.52 74.12 15.82
C ARG A 545 -34.82 72.68 16.26
N ASN A 546 -35.61 72.53 17.33
CA ASN A 546 -36.14 71.24 17.76
C ASN A 546 -37.14 70.69 16.75
N CYS A 547 -37.04 69.39 16.47
CA CYS A 547 -37.83 68.72 15.44
C CYS A 547 -39.33 68.73 15.78
N GLU A 548 -39.67 68.60 17.06
CA GLU A 548 -41.06 68.61 17.55
C GLU A 548 -41.81 69.93 17.28
N ASN A 549 -41.09 71.03 17.09
CA ASN A 549 -41.70 72.33 16.78
C ASN A 549 -42.33 72.38 15.38
N CYS A 550 -41.95 71.46 14.49
CA CYS A 550 -42.41 71.44 13.10
C CYS A 550 -42.99 70.08 12.69
N HIS A 551 -42.64 69.01 13.40
CA HIS A 551 -43.13 67.66 13.15
C HIS A 551 -44.04 67.21 14.29
N THR A 552 -45.29 66.87 13.94
CA THR A 552 -46.25 66.30 14.89
C THR A 552 -45.78 64.91 15.29
N LEU A 553 -45.27 64.77 16.50
CA LEU A 553 -44.93 63.49 17.08
C LEU A 553 -46.10 63.00 17.94
N PRO A 554 -46.37 61.68 17.98
CA PRO A 554 -47.31 61.15 18.94
C PRO A 554 -46.81 61.47 20.36
N SER A 555 -47.74 61.83 21.24
CA SER A 555 -47.45 62.11 22.65
C SER A 555 -46.60 60.97 23.21
N PRO A 556 -45.52 61.28 23.96
CA PRO A 556 -44.83 60.24 24.71
C PRO A 556 -45.88 59.46 25.49
N ARG A 557 -45.72 58.14 25.60
CA ARG A 557 -46.59 57.35 26.44
C ARG A 557 -46.36 57.84 27.89
N SER A 558 -47.12 58.83 28.34
CA SER A 558 -47.33 59.06 29.76
C SER A 558 -47.77 57.70 30.29
N ALA A 559 -47.13 57.22 31.35
CA ALA A 559 -47.43 55.92 31.92
C ALA A 559 -48.91 55.89 32.35
N GLN A 560 -49.83 55.59 31.43
CA GLN A 560 -51.08 54.95 31.76
C GLN A 560 -50.64 53.60 32.28
N ALA A 561 -50.68 53.47 33.61
CA ALA A 561 -50.65 52.18 34.26
C ALA A 561 -51.64 51.30 33.50
N GLY A 562 -51.12 50.30 32.76
CA GLY A 562 -51.97 49.21 32.31
C GLY A 562 -52.67 48.62 33.53
N PRO A 563 -53.89 48.08 33.40
CA PRO A 563 -54.53 47.40 34.51
C PRO A 563 -53.56 46.38 35.07
N ALA A 564 -53.34 46.41 36.39
CA ALA A 564 -52.51 45.44 37.07
C ALA A 564 -52.92 44.05 36.60
N ALA A 565 -51.96 43.31 36.00
CA ALA A 565 -52.16 41.90 35.74
C ALA A 565 -52.52 41.26 37.08
N GLN A 566 -53.73 40.68 37.17
CA GLN A 566 -54.09 39.82 38.28
C GLN A 566 -53.08 38.67 38.33
N PRO A 567 -52.60 38.27 39.52
CA PRO A 567 -51.72 37.13 39.62
C PRO A 567 -52.47 35.89 39.12
N ALA A 568 -51.87 35.20 38.15
CA ALA A 568 -52.31 33.86 37.78
C ALA A 568 -52.12 32.96 39.01
N GLU A 569 -53.22 32.39 39.50
CA GLU A 569 -53.17 31.22 40.37
C GLU A 569 -52.50 30.07 39.60
N ALA A 570 -51.54 29.44 40.26
CA ALA A 570 -50.83 28.27 39.77
C ALA A 570 -51.78 27.08 39.57
N PRO A 571 -51.44 26.21 38.62
CA PRO A 571 -51.19 24.81 38.97
C PRO A 571 -49.70 24.49 39.04
#